data_AF-A0A1W1I3T9-F1
#
_entry.id   AF-A0A1W1I3T9-F1
#
_cell.length_a   1.000
_cell.length_b   1.000
_cell.length_c   1.000
_cell.angle_alpha   90.00
_cell.angle_beta   90.00
_cell.angle_gamma   90.00
#
_symmetry.space_group_name_H-M   'P 1'
#
loop_
_entity.id
_entity.type
_entity.pdbx_description
1 polymer ?
#
loop_
_entity_poly.entity_id
_entity_poly.type
_entity_poly.pdbx_seq_one_letter_code
_entity_poly.pdbx_strand_id
1 'polypeptide(L)' 'MKTTHAGMKISEAEFGALIGDLVKALTSFNAPSREQQELLAVLGPMKKDIVEYP' A
#
# COMPACT_ATOMS: atom_id res chain seq x y z
N MET A 1 -8.18 7.84 -4.78
CA MET A 1 -7.35 7.99 -3.57
C MET A 1 -6.93 9.44 -3.31
N LYS A 2 -6.61 10.24 -4.34
CA LYS A 2 -6.13 11.61 -4.22
C LYS A 2 -6.89 12.53 -3.26
N THR A 3 -8.19 12.72 -3.45
CA THR A 3 -8.97 13.63 -2.59
C THR A 3 -8.98 13.20 -1.12
N THR A 4 -9.03 11.90 -0.86
CA THR A 4 -9.06 11.36 0.52
C THR A 4 -7.74 11.56 1.26
N HIS A 5 -6.61 11.52 0.54
CA HIS A 5 -5.27 11.57 1.14
C HIS A 5 -4.59 12.94 0.96
N ALA A 6 -5.24 13.88 0.27
CA ALA A 6 -4.71 15.21 0.02
C ALA A 6 -4.41 15.95 1.33
N GLY A 7 -3.19 16.47 1.45
CA GLY A 7 -2.73 17.22 2.62
C GLY A 7 -2.31 16.35 3.80
N MET A 8 -2.39 15.02 3.69
CA MET A 8 -1.88 14.11 4.71
C MET A 8 -0.36 14.01 4.73
N LYS A 9 0.33 14.51 3.68
CA LYS A 9 1.79 14.52 3.62
C LYS A 9 2.39 13.11 3.74
N ILE A 10 1.84 12.16 2.99
CA ILE A 10 2.35 10.78 3.00
C ILE A 10 3.60 10.70 2.11
N SER A 11 4.70 10.20 2.68
CA SER A 11 5.97 9.96 1.99
C SER A 11 6.04 8.60 1.29
N GLU A 12 7.03 8.41 0.42
CA GLU A 12 7.30 7.11 -0.18
C GLU A 12 7.66 6.05 0.88
N ALA A 13 8.42 6.45 1.91
CA ALA A 13 8.80 5.58 3.01
C ALA A 13 7.57 5.09 3.81
N GLU A 14 6.63 5.98 4.13
CA GLU A 14 5.41 5.62 4.88
C GLU A 14 4.48 4.74 4.04
N PHE A 15 4.32 5.04 2.75
CA PHE A 15 3.55 4.18 1.86
C PHE A 15 4.19 2.79 1.73
N GLY A 16 5.53 2.72 1.61
CA GLY A 16 6.27 1.46 1.60
C GLY A 16 6.12 0.67 2.91
N ALA A 17 6.15 1.35 4.06
CA ALA A 17 5.93 0.74 5.37
C ALA A 17 4.52 0.14 5.47
N LEU A 18 3.49 0.86 5.03
CA LEU A 18 2.11 0.35 4.96
C LEU A 18 2.01 -0.94 4.12
N ILE A 19 2.62 -0.96 2.93
CA ILE A 19 2.63 -2.15 2.07
C ILE A 19 3.34 -3.32 2.78
N GLY A 20 4.48 -3.06 3.43
CA GLY A 20 5.21 -4.07 4.18
C GLY A 20 4.39 -4.66 5.33
N ASP A 21 3.69 -3.82 6.08
CA ASP A 21 2.85 -4.27 7.19
C ASP A 21 1.60 -5.02 6.71
N LEU A 22 1.03 -4.63 5.56
CA LEU A 22 -0.04 -5.40 4.92
C LEU A 22 0.41 -6.81 4.52
N VAL A 23 1.59 -6.95 3.90
CA VAL A 23 2.15 -8.27 3.54
C VAL A 23 2.38 -9.14 4.77
N LYS A 24 2.93 -8.56 5.85
CA LYS A 24 3.09 -9.27 7.12
C LYS A 24 1.75 -9.77 7.66
N ALA A 25 0.73 -8.90 7.68
CA ALA A 25 -0.59 -9.27 8.15
C ALA A 25 -1.20 -10.41 7.32
N LEU A 26 -1.20 -10.29 5.99
CA LEU A 26 -1.70 -11.33 5.08
C LEU A 26 -0.97 -12.67 5.30
N THR A 27 0.34 -12.62 5.52
CA THR A 27 1.15 -13.79 5.84
C THR A 27 0.76 -14.39 7.19
N SER A 28 0.58 -13.59 8.23
CA SER A 28 0.15 -14.05 9.56
C SER A 28 -1.21 -14.73 9.56
N PHE A 29 -2.10 -14.32 8.64
CA PHE A 29 -3.41 -14.94 8.45
C PHE A 29 -3.42 -16.07 7.41
N ASN A 30 -2.25 -16.50 6.93
CA ASN A 30 -2.09 -17.57 5.93
C ASN A 30 -2.88 -17.31 4.64
N ALA A 31 -3.02 -16.04 4.23
CA ALA A 31 -3.61 -15.71 2.93
C ALA A 31 -2.73 -16.32 1.82
N PRO A 32 -3.30 -17.02 0.82
CA PRO A 32 -2.48 -17.65 -0.20
C PRO A 32 -1.75 -16.61 -1.06
N SER A 33 -0.56 -16.98 -1.54
CA SER A 33 0.39 -16.06 -2.18
C SER A 33 -0.16 -15.42 -3.46
N ARG A 34 -1.02 -16.14 -4.18
CA ARG A 34 -1.68 -15.64 -5.40
C ARG A 34 -2.56 -14.43 -5.09
N GLU A 35 -3.43 -14.54 -4.11
CA GLU A 35 -4.36 -13.48 -3.70
C GLU A 35 -3.59 -12.28 -3.13
N GLN A 36 -2.49 -12.52 -2.41
CA GLN A 36 -1.61 -11.42 -1.98
C GLN A 36 -1.04 -10.65 -3.19
N GLN A 37 -0.54 -11.36 -4.21
CA GLN A 37 -0.01 -10.74 -5.43
C GLN A 37 -1.07 -9.98 -6.22
N GLU A 38 -2.26 -10.56 -6.38
CA GLU A 38 -3.40 -9.93 -7.05
C GLU A 38 -3.81 -8.64 -6.32
N LEU A 39 -3.89 -8.67 -4.98
CA LEU A 39 -4.19 -7.49 -4.18
C LEU A 39 -3.11 -6.41 -4.32
N LEU A 40 -1.83 -6.78 -4.19
CA LEU A 40 -0.73 -5.82 -4.31
C LEU A 40 -0.64 -5.20 -5.72
N ALA A 41 -0.97 -5.95 -6.76
CA ALA A 41 -1.01 -5.45 -8.13
C ALA A 41 -2.09 -4.36 -8.32
N VAL A 42 -3.21 -4.43 -7.58
CA VAL A 42 -4.25 -3.39 -7.59
C VAL A 42 -3.85 -2.19 -6.74
N LEU A 43 -3.19 -2.40 -5.60
CA LEU A 43 -2.83 -1.33 -4.67
C LEU A 43 -1.61 -0.52 -5.13
N GLY A 44 -0.61 -1.16 -5.76
CA GLY A 44 0.63 -0.50 -6.20
C GLY A 44 0.41 0.78 -7.02
N PRO A 45 -0.44 0.76 -8.07
CA PRO A 45 -0.74 1.94 -8.87
C PRO A 45 -1.37 3.11 -8.10
N MET A 46 -1.96 2.87 -6.92
CA MET A 46 -2.56 3.95 -6.10
C MET A 46 -1.52 4.85 -5.45
N LYS A 47 -0.24 4.43 -5.40
CA LYS A 47 0.88 5.25 -4.89
C LYS A 47 0.88 6.66 -5.49
N LYS A 48 0.64 6.78 -6.81
CA LYS A 48 0.63 8.06 -7.56
C LYS A 48 -0.45 9.06 -7.09
N ASP A 49 -1.46 8.56 -6.39
CA ASP A 49 -2.58 9.33 -5.88
C ASP A 49 -2.50 9.56 -4.37
N ILE A 50 -1.51 8.99 -3.67
CA ILE A 50 -1.41 9.03 -2.21
C ILE A 50 -0.12 9.71 -1.75
N VAL A 51 1.01 9.39 -2.40
CA VAL A 51 2.32 9.94 -2.02
C VAL A 51 2.46 11.36 -2.53
N GLU A 52 2.86 12.28 -1.63
CA GLU A 52 3.03 13.71 -1.96
C GLU A 52 4.51 14.11 -2.08
N TYR A 53 5.43 13.34 -1.50
CA TYR A 53 6.87 13.59 -1.59
C TYR A 53 7.71 12.32 -1.42
N PRO A 54 8.99 12.35 -1.82
CA PRO A 54 9.92 11.24 -1.65
C PRO A 54 10.07 10.82 -0.18
#